data_AF-A0A2H9Q1W3-F1
#
_entry.id   AF-A0A2H9Q1W3-F1
#
_cell.length_a   1.000
_cell.length_b   1.000
_cell.length_c   1.000
_cell.angle_alpha   90.00
_cell.angle_beta   90.00
_cell.angle_gamma   90.00
#
_symmetry.space_group_name_H-M   'P 1'
#
loop_
_entity.id
_entity.type
_entity.pdbx_description
1 polymer ?
#
loop_
_entity_poly.entity_id
_entity_poly.type
_entity_poly.pdbx_seq_one_letter_code
_entity_poly.pdbx_strand_id
1 'polypeptide(L)'
;MGKRGLSTVVATILIVLLVIIAVAGLGVMINNFLIKGSAGITLGDIGLDVEIKNVIINETTGIVNVKVERNPGISKAEIKALKVIIEDENNAEVFDIPVENFDELAIRTLNINVTTNGIINISGIIKVSVAPIYISDTTGEDALSPITSAYTVEEIQHKIITEIKVCFINSDCGIDYWLLGSQICNVGNTGVLQYKRIYECFGAADNTGGFCQQKTEAIPVETCTEGKICSGGACKLPTISCTPENVTEACGVSKLIGIPKCSSDNPSTRIIQDFDQLSCVNNICEESITSTTLEECISPKVCSANQGSPECFTPLECTTNEDCPLGEVCKDGNCTTEEVILNGTISSIWPFSLGEYFDSPALPNSSTGQRSYLNLYIIFPGSNEVRCLKILKYVYPNSTLDNSYVQLDKKETEIKSGNKFEIWETAYACTLI
;
A
#
# COMPACT_ATOMS: atom_id res chain seq x y z
N MET A 1 -8.76 -91.28 21.63
CA MET A 1 -7.57 -90.45 21.95
C MET A 1 -6.90 -90.08 20.64
N GLY A 2 -6.63 -88.86 20.23
CA GLY A 2 -6.51 -87.58 20.93
C GLY A 2 -5.58 -86.70 20.10
N LYS A 3 -5.93 -86.42 18.83
CA LYS A 3 -5.11 -85.63 17.89
C LYS A 3 -5.93 -84.64 17.05
N ARG A 4 -7.04 -84.12 17.59
CA ARG A 4 -7.87 -83.09 16.91
C ARG A 4 -7.72 -81.67 17.49
N GLY A 5 -6.80 -81.46 18.44
CA GLY A 5 -6.59 -80.15 19.07
C GLY A 5 -5.47 -79.29 18.47
N LEU A 6 -4.50 -79.88 17.75
CA LEU A 6 -3.30 -79.14 17.35
C LEU A 6 -3.54 -78.16 16.19
N SER A 7 -4.43 -78.50 15.26
CA SER A 7 -4.73 -77.65 14.08
C SER A 7 -5.46 -76.37 14.45
N THR A 8 -6.29 -76.41 15.49
CA THR A 8 -7.03 -75.23 15.95
C THR A 8 -6.10 -74.22 16.60
N VAL A 9 -5.11 -74.69 17.37
CA VAL A 9 -4.12 -73.83 18.04
C VAL A 9 -3.21 -73.14 17.02
N VAL A 10 -2.78 -73.84 15.98
CA VAL A 10 -1.95 -73.24 14.92
C VAL A 10 -2.75 -72.19 14.14
N ALA A 11 -4.03 -72.45 13.86
CA ALA A 11 -4.90 -71.51 13.17
C ALA A 11 -5.15 -70.23 14.00
N THR A 12 -5.41 -70.35 15.31
CA THR A 12 -5.60 -69.17 16.17
C THR A 12 -4.33 -68.34 16.31
N ILE A 13 -3.16 -68.97 16.40
CA ILE A 13 -1.88 -68.23 16.44
C ILE A 13 -1.65 -67.47 15.13
N LEU A 14 -1.92 -68.08 13.97
CA LEU A 14 -1.80 -67.42 12.67
C LEU A 14 -2.76 -66.23 12.52
N ILE A 15 -4.00 -66.36 13.00
CA ILE A 15 -4.99 -65.27 12.96
C ILE A 15 -4.54 -64.10 13.85
N VAL A 16 -4.05 -64.38 15.07
CA VAL A 16 -3.56 -63.32 15.97
C VAL A 16 -2.35 -62.60 15.37
N LEU A 17 -1.42 -63.33 14.75
CA LEU A 17 -0.26 -62.74 14.09
C LEU A 17 -0.68 -61.81 12.94
N LEU A 18 -1.65 -62.22 12.13
CA LEU A 18 -2.18 -61.44 11.01
C LEU A 18 -2.84 -60.14 11.49
N VAL A 19 -3.57 -60.19 12.60
CA VAL A 19 -4.20 -58.99 13.20
C VAL A 19 -3.15 -58.01 13.69
N ILE A 20 -2.06 -58.47 14.31
CA ILE A 20 -0.96 -57.60 14.76
C ILE A 20 -0.31 -56.87 13.58
N ILE A 21 -0.06 -57.58 12.47
CA ILE A 21 0.51 -56.99 11.26
C ILE A 21 -0.44 -55.94 10.66
N ALA A 22 -1.75 -56.23 10.64
CA ALA A 22 -2.75 -55.29 10.14
C ALA A 22 -2.81 -54.00 10.98
N VAL A 23 -2.79 -54.12 12.31
CA VAL A 23 -2.77 -52.96 13.23
C VAL A 23 -1.48 -52.15 13.06
N ALA A 24 -0.33 -52.80 12.93
CA ALA A 24 0.94 -52.12 12.68
C ALA A 24 0.94 -51.36 11.34
N GLY A 25 0.38 -51.94 10.28
CA GLY A 25 0.23 -51.29 8.98
C GLY A 25 -0.68 -50.05 9.04
N LEU A 26 -1.81 -50.16 9.73
CA LEU A 26 -2.71 -49.02 9.96
C LEU A 26 -2.04 -47.93 10.79
N GLY A 27 -1.24 -48.30 11.80
CA GLY A 27 -0.49 -47.35 12.62
C GLY A 27 0.48 -46.49 11.81
N VAL A 28 1.19 -47.07 10.84
CA VAL A 28 2.12 -46.32 9.96
C VAL A 28 1.35 -45.36 9.04
N MET A 29 0.21 -45.77 8.48
CA MET A 29 -0.61 -44.88 7.66
C MET A 29 -1.21 -43.72 8.46
N ILE A 30 -1.75 -44.00 9.64
CA ILE A 30 -2.32 -42.98 10.53
C ILE A 30 -1.23 -42.02 11.00
N ASN A 31 -0.04 -42.50 11.37
CA ASN A 31 1.05 -41.66 11.83
C ASN A 31 1.55 -40.72 10.73
N ASN A 32 1.66 -41.21 9.48
CA ASN A 32 2.01 -40.37 8.35
C ASN A 32 0.92 -39.33 8.00
N PHE A 33 -0.35 -39.64 8.26
CA PHE A 33 -1.46 -38.70 8.06
C PHE A 33 -1.54 -37.65 9.18
N LEU A 34 -1.30 -38.05 10.44
CA LEU A 34 -1.26 -37.13 11.59
C LEU A 34 -0.06 -36.18 11.52
N ILE A 35 1.13 -36.67 11.17
CA ILE A 35 2.33 -35.83 11.05
C ILE A 35 2.21 -34.85 9.88
N LYS A 36 1.54 -35.24 8.79
CA LYS A 36 1.27 -34.34 7.65
C LYS A 36 0.10 -33.38 7.90
N GLY A 37 -0.86 -33.76 8.75
CA GLY A 37 -1.98 -32.91 9.16
C GLY A 37 -1.64 -31.91 10.26
N SER A 38 -0.69 -32.22 11.15
CA SER A 38 -0.28 -31.33 12.25
C SER A 38 0.75 -30.28 11.88
N ALA A 39 1.33 -30.36 10.68
CA ALA A 39 2.28 -29.37 10.16
C ALA A 39 1.61 -28.03 9.75
N GLY A 40 0.28 -27.93 9.81
CA GLY A 40 -0.47 -26.71 9.46
C GLY A 40 -0.99 -25.89 10.64
N ILE A 41 -0.66 -26.25 11.88
CA ILE A 41 -1.01 -25.46 13.08
C ILE A 41 0.23 -25.34 13.95
N THR A 42 1.25 -24.66 13.44
CA THR A 42 2.43 -24.29 14.22
C THR A 42 2.04 -23.12 15.14
N LEU A 43 2.02 -23.37 16.45
CA LEU A 43 1.86 -22.33 17.49
C LEU A 43 2.91 -21.20 17.38
N GLY A 44 3.98 -21.36 16.60
CA GLY A 44 4.96 -20.32 16.28
C GLY A 44 4.45 -19.23 15.32
N ASP A 45 3.37 -19.50 14.59
CA ASP A 45 2.74 -18.56 13.64
C ASP A 45 1.78 -17.59 14.35
N ILE A 46 1.51 -17.86 15.64
CA ILE A 46 0.70 -17.06 16.54
C ILE A 46 1.66 -16.18 17.34
N GLY A 47 1.93 -14.98 16.85
CA GLY A 47 2.82 -14.07 17.57
C GLY A 47 3.25 -12.81 16.83
N LEU A 48 2.93 -12.68 15.54
CA LEU A 48 3.01 -11.41 14.85
C LEU A 48 1.70 -10.66 15.09
N ASP A 49 1.80 -9.51 15.74
CA ASP A 49 0.66 -8.65 16.03
C ASP A 49 0.84 -7.35 15.25
N VAL A 50 -0.05 -7.11 14.29
CA VAL A 50 -0.10 -5.87 13.51
C VAL A 50 -1.47 -5.26 13.73
N GLU A 51 -1.48 -4.04 14.25
CA GLU A 51 -2.67 -3.32 14.64
C GLU A 51 -2.92 -2.14 13.69
N ILE A 52 -4.15 -2.00 13.21
CA ILE A 52 -4.57 -0.82 12.45
C ILE A 52 -4.81 0.32 13.44
N LYS A 53 -3.97 1.34 13.39
CA LYS A 53 -4.08 2.55 14.24
C LYS A 53 -5.08 3.55 13.67
N ASN A 54 -5.14 3.67 12.34
CA ASN A 54 -6.03 4.60 11.68
C ASN A 54 -6.31 4.19 10.23
N VAL A 55 -7.48 4.55 9.72
CA VAL A 55 -7.86 4.41 8.31
C VAL A 55 -8.42 5.74 7.83
N ILE A 56 -7.83 6.29 6.78
CA ILE A 56 -8.30 7.52 6.13
C ILE A 56 -8.70 7.18 4.69
N ILE A 57 -9.97 7.35 4.37
CA ILE A 57 -10.51 7.09 3.03
C ILE A 57 -10.64 8.41 2.28
N ASN A 58 -9.99 8.52 1.12
CA ASN A 58 -10.13 9.66 0.24
C ASN A 58 -10.99 9.27 -0.97
N GLU A 59 -12.30 9.49 -0.86
CA GLU A 59 -13.30 9.16 -1.87
C GLU A 59 -13.02 9.82 -3.23
N THR A 60 -12.42 11.01 -3.24
CA THR A 60 -12.12 11.76 -4.47
C THR A 60 -10.98 11.12 -5.27
N THR A 61 -9.94 10.67 -4.58
CA THR A 61 -8.75 10.12 -5.22
C THR A 61 -8.82 8.61 -5.42
N GLY A 62 -9.69 7.90 -4.70
CA GLY A 62 -9.70 6.45 -4.73
C GLY A 62 -8.68 5.81 -3.79
N ILE A 63 -8.02 6.58 -2.93
CA ILE A 63 -6.90 6.12 -2.10
C ILE A 63 -7.38 5.92 -0.65
N VAL A 64 -7.07 4.75 -0.09
CA VAL A 64 -7.27 4.39 1.31
C VAL A 64 -5.90 4.34 1.99
N ASN A 65 -5.68 5.25 2.94
CA ASN A 65 -4.46 5.31 3.74
C ASN A 65 -4.67 4.52 5.04
N VAL A 66 -3.97 3.41 5.20
CA VAL A 66 -4.08 2.51 6.35
C VAL A 66 -2.81 2.63 7.19
N LYS A 67 -2.91 3.24 8.37
CA LYS A 67 -1.81 3.38 9.33
C LYS A 67 -1.79 2.14 10.23
N VAL A 68 -0.71 1.36 10.16
CA VAL A 68 -0.50 0.14 10.91
C VAL A 68 0.71 0.25 11.84
N GLU A 69 0.65 -0.39 12.99
CA GLU A 69 1.75 -0.54 13.94
C GLU A 69 2.03 -2.03 14.12
N ARG A 70 3.31 -2.43 14.11
CA ARG A 70 3.69 -3.77 14.54
C ARG A 70 3.85 -3.76 16.06
N ASN A 71 2.94 -4.39 16.78
CA ASN A 71 3.07 -4.54 18.22
C ASN A 71 4.21 -5.54 18.57
N PRO A 72 4.81 -5.42 19.76
CA PRO A 72 5.84 -6.34 20.20
C PRO A 72 5.22 -7.73 20.38
N GLY A 73 5.78 -8.70 19.67
CA GLY A 73 5.20 -10.02 19.48
C GLY A 73 5.96 -11.14 20.17
N ILE A 74 5.40 -12.34 20.14
CA ILE A 74 6.11 -13.57 20.57
C ILE A 74 7.07 -14.04 19.47
N SER A 75 6.73 -13.74 18.20
CA SER A 75 7.51 -14.13 17.03
C SER A 75 8.45 -13.01 16.59
N LYS A 76 9.71 -13.37 16.34
CA LYS A 76 10.73 -12.51 15.75
C LYS A 76 10.82 -12.60 14.23
N ALA A 77 9.87 -13.31 13.61
CA ALA A 77 9.86 -13.48 12.15
C ALA A 77 9.82 -12.13 11.44
N GLU A 78 10.52 -12.03 10.32
CA GLU A 78 10.54 -10.85 9.48
C GLU A 78 9.23 -10.77 8.67
N ILE A 79 8.52 -9.64 8.79
CA ILE A 79 7.33 -9.37 7.97
C ILE A 79 7.80 -8.83 6.63
N LYS A 80 7.49 -9.55 5.56
CA LYS A 80 7.87 -9.22 4.18
C LYS A 80 6.78 -8.41 3.47
N ALA A 81 5.52 -8.68 3.80
CA ALA A 81 4.38 -8.00 3.21
C ALA A 81 3.18 -7.99 4.17
N LEU A 82 2.21 -7.14 3.89
CA LEU A 82 0.92 -7.10 4.56
C LEU A 82 -0.17 -7.35 3.53
N LYS A 83 -1.02 -8.34 3.79
CA LYS A 83 -2.24 -8.56 3.03
C LYS A 83 -3.34 -7.69 3.66
N VAL A 84 -3.76 -6.66 2.94
CA VAL A 84 -4.83 -5.75 3.36
C VAL A 84 -6.12 -6.13 2.63
N ILE A 85 -7.19 -6.33 3.40
CA ILE A 85 -8.49 -6.75 2.90
C ILE A 85 -9.44 -5.58 3.12
N ILE A 86 -10.00 -5.04 2.04
CA ILE A 86 -10.96 -3.93 2.09
C ILE A 86 -12.32 -4.48 1.68
N GLU A 87 -13.30 -4.30 2.56
CA GLU A 87 -14.66 -4.82 2.38
C GLU A 87 -15.64 -3.64 2.29
N ASP A 88 -16.51 -3.68 1.28
CA ASP A 88 -17.73 -2.88 1.21
C ASP A 88 -18.96 -3.74 1.59
N GLU A 89 -20.17 -3.23 1.43
CA GLU A 89 -21.40 -3.97 1.74
C GLU A 89 -21.58 -5.29 0.97
N ASN A 90 -20.98 -5.41 -0.21
CA ASN A 90 -21.24 -6.50 -1.17
C ASN A 90 -19.97 -7.24 -1.62
N ASN A 91 -18.80 -6.63 -1.51
CA ASN A 91 -17.56 -7.07 -2.12
C ASN A 91 -16.40 -7.00 -1.12
N ALA A 92 -15.36 -7.78 -1.40
CA ALA A 92 -14.08 -7.72 -0.71
C ALA A 92 -12.94 -7.77 -1.74
N GLU A 93 -11.92 -6.94 -1.54
CA GLU A 93 -10.74 -6.89 -2.37
C GLU A 93 -9.49 -7.02 -1.50
N VAL A 94 -8.51 -7.76 -2.02
CA VAL A 94 -7.31 -8.15 -1.29
C VAL A 94 -6.09 -7.56 -1.98
N PHE A 95 -5.30 -6.80 -1.22
CA PHE A 95 -4.09 -6.14 -1.66
C PHE A 95 -2.90 -6.72 -0.92
N ASP A 96 -1.89 -7.16 -1.65
CA ASP A 96 -0.61 -7.53 -1.05
C ASP A 96 0.30 -6.31 -1.10
N ILE A 97 0.77 -5.81 0.04
CA ILE A 97 1.60 -4.61 0.14
C ILE A 97 2.96 -5.01 0.73
N PRO A 98 4.05 -4.98 -0.05
CA PRO A 98 5.38 -5.28 0.47
C PRO A 98 5.76 -4.23 1.52
N VAL A 99 6.42 -4.69 2.58
CA VAL A 99 6.94 -3.80 3.63
C VAL A 99 8.39 -4.18 3.90
N GLU A 100 9.26 -3.17 3.96
CA GLU A 100 10.66 -3.34 4.29
C GLU A 100 10.93 -2.78 5.70
N ASN A 101 11.78 -3.48 6.47
CA ASN A 101 12.18 -3.06 7.83
C ASN A 101 10.97 -2.72 8.72
N PHE A 102 9.96 -3.60 8.74
CA PHE A 102 8.78 -3.43 9.60
C PHE A 102 9.03 -4.08 10.96
N ASP A 103 9.97 -3.52 11.71
CA ASP A 103 10.41 -4.01 13.02
C ASP A 103 9.35 -3.81 14.12
N GLU A 104 9.53 -4.45 15.27
CA GLU A 104 8.63 -4.26 16.42
C GLU A 104 8.54 -2.78 16.80
N LEU A 105 7.33 -2.31 17.11
CA LEU A 105 6.95 -0.92 17.38
C LEU A 105 7.08 0.04 16.18
N ALA A 106 7.45 -0.46 15.00
CA ALA A 106 7.44 0.37 13.80
C ALA A 106 6.00 0.69 13.39
N ILE A 107 5.80 1.91 12.89
CA ILE A 107 4.53 2.40 12.33
C ILE A 107 4.73 2.64 10.85
N ARG A 108 3.76 2.22 10.03
CA ARG A 108 3.77 2.43 8.58
C ARG A 108 2.41 2.90 8.09
N THR A 109 2.41 3.80 7.11
CA THR A 109 1.21 4.22 6.38
C THR A 109 1.19 3.53 5.02
N LEU A 110 0.17 2.72 4.76
CA LEU A 110 -0.02 2.02 3.50
C LEU A 110 -1.00 2.81 2.62
N ASN A 111 -0.59 3.17 1.42
CA ASN A 111 -1.43 3.93 0.48
C ASN A 111 -2.01 2.98 -0.57
N ILE A 112 -3.29 2.64 -0.46
CA ILE A 112 -3.94 1.62 -1.28
C ILE A 112 -4.90 2.28 -2.25
N ASN A 113 -4.65 2.15 -3.55
CA ASN A 113 -5.58 2.64 -4.56
C ASN A 113 -6.63 1.55 -4.87
N VAL A 114 -7.87 1.76 -4.42
CA VAL A 114 -8.97 0.80 -4.62
C VAL A 114 -9.69 0.97 -5.96
N THR A 115 -9.32 1.99 -6.76
CA THR A 115 -9.98 2.25 -8.05
C THR A 115 -9.40 1.45 -9.21
N THR A 116 -8.27 0.78 -9.03
CA THR A 116 -7.58 0.03 -10.09
C THR A 116 -8.42 -1.12 -10.64
N ASN A 117 -9.13 -1.84 -9.76
CA ASN A 117 -9.95 -2.99 -10.16
C ASN A 117 -11.45 -2.65 -10.24
N GLY A 118 -11.88 -1.57 -9.59
CA GLY A 118 -13.25 -1.03 -9.69
C GLY A 118 -14.33 -1.94 -9.09
N ILE A 119 -13.95 -2.92 -8.27
CA ILE A 119 -14.88 -3.85 -7.61
C ILE A 119 -15.43 -3.23 -6.31
N ILE A 120 -14.56 -2.54 -5.56
CA ILE A 120 -14.92 -1.90 -4.29
C ILE A 120 -15.57 -0.54 -4.53
N ASN A 121 -16.74 -0.33 -3.92
CA ASN A 121 -17.35 0.98 -3.80
C ASN A 121 -16.68 1.77 -2.66
N ILE A 122 -15.85 2.77 -3.00
CA ILE A 122 -15.05 3.51 -2.01
C ILE A 122 -15.90 4.20 -0.93
N SER A 123 -17.07 4.73 -1.28
CA SER A 123 -17.98 5.38 -0.32
C SER A 123 -18.73 4.37 0.54
N GLY A 124 -18.67 3.08 0.19
CA GLY A 124 -19.32 1.98 0.88
C GLY A 124 -18.36 1.09 1.66
N ILE A 125 -17.09 1.49 1.82
CA ILE A 125 -16.11 0.70 2.60
C ILE A 125 -16.57 0.67 4.06
N ILE A 126 -16.90 -0.53 4.54
CA ILE A 126 -17.36 -0.77 5.91
C ILE A 126 -16.23 -1.27 6.80
N LYS A 127 -15.23 -1.95 6.23
CA LYS A 127 -14.21 -2.65 7.00
C LYS A 127 -12.88 -2.75 6.26
N VAL A 128 -11.80 -2.54 7.00
CA VAL A 128 -10.43 -2.77 6.54
C VAL A 128 -9.75 -3.73 7.50
N SER A 129 -9.17 -4.81 6.99
CA SER A 129 -8.47 -5.82 7.79
C SER A 129 -7.03 -5.98 7.31
N VAL A 130 -6.13 -6.38 8.20
CA VAL A 130 -4.72 -6.63 7.87
C VAL A 130 -4.28 -8.00 8.35
N ALA A 131 -3.49 -8.69 7.52
CA ALA A 131 -2.89 -9.98 7.81
C ALA A 131 -1.41 -10.00 7.35
N PRO A 132 -0.44 -10.21 8.27
CA PRO A 132 0.98 -10.25 7.91
C PRO A 132 1.36 -11.45 7.04
N ILE A 133 2.27 -11.22 6.09
CA ILE A 133 3.01 -12.26 5.35
C ILE A 133 4.46 -12.21 5.82
N TYR A 134 4.97 -13.33 6.31
CA TYR A 134 6.30 -13.44 6.91
C TYR A 134 7.06 -14.63 6.36
N ILE A 135 8.38 -14.65 6.54
CA ILE A 135 9.21 -15.80 6.20
C ILE A 135 9.20 -16.73 7.41
N SER A 136 8.70 -17.96 7.25
CA SER A 136 8.65 -18.92 8.36
C SER A 136 10.07 -19.35 8.76
N ASP A 137 10.43 -19.22 10.03
CA ASP A 137 11.71 -19.70 10.55
C ASP A 137 11.89 -21.22 10.39
N THR A 138 10.80 -21.97 10.23
CA THR A 138 10.82 -23.43 10.13
C THR A 138 10.98 -23.93 8.70
N THR A 139 10.33 -23.30 7.72
CA THR A 139 10.34 -23.73 6.32
C THR A 139 11.21 -22.86 5.42
N GLY A 140 11.47 -21.61 5.82
CA GLY A 140 12.12 -20.60 4.98
C GLY A 140 11.23 -20.09 3.84
N GLU A 141 9.94 -20.45 3.82
CA GLU A 141 8.96 -20.05 2.80
C GLU A 141 8.04 -18.95 3.33
N ASP A 142 7.40 -18.23 2.40
CA ASP A 142 6.39 -17.22 2.72
C ASP A 142 5.16 -17.90 3.36
N ALA A 143 4.79 -17.46 4.55
CA ALA A 143 3.61 -17.91 5.29
C ALA A 143 2.67 -16.74 5.58
N LEU A 144 1.36 -17.00 5.52
CA LEU A 144 0.31 -16.03 5.81
C LEU A 144 -0.16 -16.20 7.26
N SER A 145 -0.09 -15.12 8.04
CA SER A 145 -0.66 -15.06 9.38
C SER A 145 -2.19 -14.85 9.32
N PRO A 146 -2.96 -15.24 10.36
CA PRO A 146 -4.36 -14.84 10.47
C PRO A 146 -4.54 -13.32 10.41
N ILE A 147 -5.78 -12.85 10.22
CA ILE A 147 -6.12 -11.43 10.36
C ILE A 147 -5.81 -11.01 11.80
N THR A 148 -4.86 -10.09 11.97
CA THR A 148 -4.41 -9.61 13.28
C THR A 148 -5.24 -8.43 13.77
N SER A 149 -5.72 -7.60 12.84
CA SER A 149 -6.51 -6.42 13.16
C SER A 149 -7.55 -6.14 12.07
N ALA A 150 -8.71 -5.65 12.51
CA ALA A 150 -9.79 -5.19 11.65
C ALA A 150 -10.31 -3.86 12.19
N TYR A 151 -10.57 -2.94 11.27
CA TYR A 151 -11.02 -1.59 11.51
C TYR A 151 -12.39 -1.40 10.84
N THR A 152 -13.43 -1.18 11.62
CA THR A 152 -14.78 -0.88 11.11
C THR A 152 -14.93 0.63 10.99
N VAL A 153 -15.26 1.10 9.79
CA VAL A 153 -15.26 2.55 9.45
C VAL A 153 -16.33 3.32 10.23
N GLU A 154 -17.34 2.63 10.79
CA GLU A 154 -18.38 3.24 11.64
C GLU A 154 -17.84 3.89 12.93
N GLU A 155 -16.62 3.56 13.39
CA GLU A 155 -16.05 4.11 14.64
C GLU A 155 -15.51 5.53 14.52
N ILE A 156 -15.40 6.09 13.31
CA ILE A 156 -14.99 7.49 13.11
C ILE A 156 -16.23 8.33 12.85
N GLN A 157 -16.70 9.05 13.87
CA GLN A 157 -17.55 10.21 13.65
C GLN A 157 -16.89 11.08 12.58
N HIS A 158 -17.56 11.18 11.44
CA HIS A 158 -17.18 11.91 10.25
C HIS A 158 -16.47 13.23 10.58
N LYS A 159 -15.14 13.24 10.60
CA LYS A 159 -14.37 14.42 10.19
C LYS A 159 -14.08 14.30 8.70
N ILE A 160 -15.14 14.06 7.96
CA ILE A 160 -15.14 14.13 6.51
C ILE A 160 -15.04 15.61 6.16
N ILE A 161 -13.81 16.06 5.86
CA ILE A 161 -13.60 17.22 5.00
C ILE A 161 -13.58 16.67 3.58
N THR A 162 -14.72 16.15 3.10
CA THR A 162 -14.92 16.07 1.65
C THR A 162 -15.65 17.34 1.27
N GLU A 163 -15.02 18.14 0.42
CA GLU A 163 -15.79 18.95 -0.50
C GLU A 163 -16.59 17.95 -1.34
N ILE A 164 -17.82 17.63 -0.91
CA ILE A 164 -18.77 16.90 -1.75
C ILE A 164 -18.89 17.73 -3.01
N LYS A 165 -18.33 17.23 -4.11
CA LYS A 165 -18.44 17.87 -5.42
C LYS A 165 -19.89 17.70 -5.87
N VAL A 166 -20.73 18.64 -5.47
CA VAL A 166 -22.14 18.71 -5.85
C VAL A 166 -22.22 18.87 -7.36
N CYS A 167 -23.01 18.04 -8.01
CA CYS A 167 -23.31 18.17 -9.45
C CYS A 167 -24.75 18.62 -9.66
N PHE A 168 -24.99 19.33 -10.76
CA PHE A 168 -26.32 19.71 -11.21
C PHE A 168 -26.64 19.10 -12.57
N ILE A 169 -25.60 18.81 -13.35
CA ILE A 169 -25.68 18.14 -14.65
C ILE A 169 -24.56 17.10 -14.76
N ASN A 170 -24.73 16.10 -15.63
CA ASN A 170 -23.75 15.02 -15.82
C ASN A 170 -22.34 15.52 -16.13
N SER A 171 -22.20 16.65 -16.85
CA SER A 171 -20.90 17.22 -17.18
C SER A 171 -20.12 17.76 -15.98
N ASP A 172 -20.76 17.99 -14.83
CA ASP A 172 -20.07 18.42 -13.60
C ASP A 172 -19.23 17.27 -13.00
N CYS A 173 -19.61 16.03 -13.34
CA CYS A 173 -19.01 14.80 -12.85
C CYS A 173 -17.81 14.31 -13.65
N GLY A 174 -17.66 14.81 -14.88
CA GLY A 174 -16.62 14.38 -15.79
C GLY A 174 -17.10 14.38 -17.24
N ILE A 175 -16.21 13.97 -18.12
CA ILE A 175 -16.51 13.79 -19.54
C ILE A 175 -16.47 12.30 -19.80
N ASP A 176 -17.53 11.78 -20.41
CA ASP A 176 -17.54 10.39 -20.86
C ASP A 176 -16.37 10.10 -21.81
N TYR A 177 -15.78 8.92 -21.68
CA TYR A 177 -14.70 8.51 -22.59
C TYR A 177 -14.73 7.02 -22.89
N TRP A 178 -14.19 6.66 -24.05
CA TRP A 178 -14.01 5.28 -24.46
C TRP A 178 -12.80 4.68 -23.78
N LEU A 179 -12.94 3.45 -23.26
CA LEU A 179 -11.81 2.68 -22.75
C LEU A 179 -11.05 2.12 -23.97
N LEU A 180 -9.86 2.64 -24.24
CA LEU A 180 -9.04 2.19 -25.36
C LEU A 180 -8.59 0.74 -25.14
N GLY A 181 -8.63 -0.07 -26.20
CA GLY A 181 -8.27 -1.50 -26.14
C GLY A 181 -9.36 -2.40 -25.55
N SER A 182 -10.54 -1.86 -25.22
CA SER A 182 -11.64 -2.61 -24.63
C SER A 182 -12.63 -3.18 -25.67
N GLN A 183 -12.22 -3.28 -26.93
CA GLN A 183 -13.07 -3.79 -28.00
C GLN A 183 -13.35 -5.29 -27.82
N ILE A 184 -14.61 -5.68 -27.91
CA ILE A 184 -15.08 -7.06 -27.83
C ILE A 184 -16.07 -7.37 -28.95
N CYS A 185 -16.30 -8.64 -29.25
CA CYS A 185 -17.29 -9.04 -30.23
C CYS A 185 -18.68 -9.14 -29.62
N ASN A 186 -19.69 -8.67 -30.36
CA ASN A 186 -21.09 -8.84 -29.95
C ASN A 186 -21.50 -10.32 -29.99
N VAL A 187 -22.61 -10.64 -29.33
CA VAL A 187 -23.23 -11.97 -29.41
C VAL A 187 -23.65 -12.21 -30.87
N GLY A 188 -22.97 -13.14 -31.54
CA GLY A 188 -23.17 -13.45 -32.96
C GLY A 188 -22.01 -13.05 -33.89
N ASN A 189 -20.95 -12.40 -33.36
CA ASN A 189 -19.76 -12.00 -34.13
C ASN A 189 -20.08 -11.12 -35.35
N THR A 190 -21.17 -10.36 -35.31
CA THR A 190 -21.61 -9.46 -36.39
C THR A 190 -21.20 -8.01 -36.16
N GLY A 191 -20.58 -7.69 -35.03
CA GLY A 191 -20.13 -6.33 -34.72
C GLY A 191 -19.16 -6.27 -33.56
N VAL A 192 -18.52 -5.12 -33.42
CA VAL A 192 -17.59 -4.77 -32.35
C VAL A 192 -18.32 -3.87 -31.35
N LEU A 193 -18.24 -4.22 -30.08
CA LEU A 193 -18.61 -3.38 -28.94
C LEU A 193 -17.32 -2.81 -28.33
N GLN A 194 -17.40 -1.63 -27.73
CA GLN A 194 -16.31 -1.07 -26.93
C GLN A 194 -16.88 -0.56 -25.60
N TYR A 195 -16.14 -0.71 -24.51
CA TYR A 195 -16.59 -0.17 -23.23
C TYR A 195 -16.42 1.36 -23.20
N LYS A 196 -17.45 2.04 -22.71
CA LYS A 196 -17.49 3.48 -22.49
C LYS A 196 -17.72 3.74 -21.01
N ARG A 197 -16.89 4.61 -20.42
CA ARG A 197 -17.12 5.14 -19.08
C ARG A 197 -18.05 6.34 -19.17
N ILE A 198 -19.14 6.30 -18.42
CA ILE A 198 -20.22 7.28 -18.44
C ILE A 198 -20.31 7.90 -17.04
N TYR A 199 -20.32 9.23 -16.98
CA TYR A 199 -20.49 9.98 -15.73
C TYR A 199 -21.93 10.49 -15.63
N GLU A 200 -22.60 10.20 -14.53
CA GLU A 200 -24.00 10.57 -14.30
C GLU A 200 -24.14 11.31 -12.98
N CYS A 201 -24.91 12.41 -12.99
CA CYS A 201 -25.26 13.14 -11.80
C CYS A 201 -26.57 12.57 -11.22
N PHE A 202 -26.46 11.82 -10.13
CA PHE A 202 -27.61 11.18 -9.51
C PHE A 202 -28.26 12.12 -8.48
N GLY A 203 -29.60 12.21 -8.49
CA GLY A 203 -30.35 12.98 -7.49
C GLY A 203 -30.53 14.48 -7.80
N ALA A 204 -30.13 14.98 -8.98
CA ALA A 204 -30.28 16.40 -9.36
C ALA A 204 -31.71 16.84 -9.72
N ALA A 205 -32.74 16.02 -9.43
CA ALA A 205 -34.12 16.46 -9.55
C ALA A 205 -34.35 17.55 -8.50
N ASP A 206 -34.64 18.77 -8.95
CA ASP A 206 -35.02 19.94 -8.13
C ASP A 206 -33.91 20.93 -7.73
N ASN A 207 -32.77 20.98 -8.45
CA ASN A 207 -31.67 21.94 -8.17
C ASN A 207 -31.09 21.84 -6.75
N THR A 208 -31.36 20.76 -6.03
CA THR A 208 -30.89 20.51 -4.66
C THR A 208 -29.45 20.00 -4.61
N GLY A 209 -28.82 19.83 -5.77
CA GLY A 209 -27.49 19.25 -5.90
C GLY A 209 -27.55 17.72 -5.83
N GLY A 210 -27.06 17.08 -6.88
CA GLY A 210 -26.83 15.65 -6.92
C GLY A 210 -25.40 15.28 -6.54
N PHE A 211 -25.10 13.99 -6.61
CA PHE A 211 -23.76 13.44 -6.45
C PHE A 211 -23.35 12.66 -7.70
N CYS A 212 -22.06 12.70 -7.99
CA CYS A 212 -21.51 12.08 -9.18
C CYS A 212 -21.36 10.58 -9.02
N GLN A 213 -21.90 9.83 -9.98
CA GLN A 213 -21.67 8.41 -10.16
C GLN A 213 -20.98 8.15 -11.49
N GLN A 214 -20.26 7.02 -11.58
CA GLN A 214 -19.68 6.53 -12.82
C GLN A 214 -20.16 5.11 -13.08
N LYS A 215 -20.42 4.79 -14.34
CA LYS A 215 -20.71 3.42 -14.80
C LYS A 215 -19.92 3.10 -16.06
N THR A 216 -19.79 1.81 -16.36
CA THR A 216 -19.08 1.33 -17.56
C THR A 216 -20.02 0.42 -18.34
N GLU A 217 -20.28 0.75 -19.61
CA GLU A 217 -21.22 0.01 -20.47
C GLU A 217 -20.56 -0.34 -21.81
N ALA A 218 -20.87 -1.51 -22.37
CA ALA A 218 -20.42 -1.92 -23.69
C ALA A 218 -21.35 -1.36 -24.76
N ILE A 219 -20.84 -0.50 -25.63
CA ILE A 219 -21.62 0.18 -26.68
C ILE A 219 -21.13 -0.29 -28.06
N PRO A 220 -22.02 -0.60 -29.01
CA PRO A 220 -21.63 -0.93 -30.37
C PRO A 220 -20.85 0.21 -31.04
N VAL A 221 -19.67 -0.10 -31.57
CA VAL A 221 -18.80 0.85 -32.29
C VAL A 221 -18.66 0.53 -33.77
N GLU A 222 -18.78 -0.74 -34.16
CA GLU A 222 -18.67 -1.17 -35.56
C GLU A 222 -19.63 -2.34 -35.84
N THR A 223 -20.21 -2.39 -37.04
CA THR A 223 -20.94 -3.57 -37.55
C THR A 223 -20.13 -4.18 -38.69
N CYS A 224 -19.90 -5.50 -38.63
CA CYS A 224 -19.11 -6.19 -39.64
C CYS A 224 -19.91 -6.30 -40.95
N THR A 225 -19.34 -5.74 -42.02
CA THR A 225 -19.91 -5.75 -43.37
C THR A 225 -19.79 -7.13 -44.03
N GLU A 226 -20.53 -7.36 -45.13
CA GLU A 226 -20.70 -8.67 -45.77
C GLU A 226 -19.39 -9.45 -45.91
N GLY A 227 -19.40 -10.66 -45.32
CA GLY A 227 -18.27 -11.57 -45.34
C GLY A 227 -17.21 -11.30 -44.29
N LYS A 228 -17.35 -10.34 -43.36
CA LYS A 228 -16.47 -10.21 -42.18
C LYS A 228 -17.15 -10.77 -40.93
N ILE A 229 -16.38 -11.43 -40.07
CA ILE A 229 -16.79 -11.83 -38.72
C ILE A 229 -15.97 -11.04 -37.69
N CYS A 230 -16.59 -10.68 -36.58
CA CYS A 230 -15.85 -10.11 -35.47
C CYS A 230 -14.97 -11.20 -34.84
N SER A 231 -13.68 -10.94 -34.73
CA SER A 231 -12.72 -11.77 -33.99
C SER A 231 -11.71 -10.86 -33.31
N GLY A 232 -11.45 -11.09 -32.01
CA GLY A 232 -10.51 -10.28 -31.23
C GLY A 232 -10.90 -8.79 -31.11
N GLY A 233 -12.20 -8.47 -31.11
CA GLY A 233 -12.66 -7.07 -31.03
C GLY A 233 -12.49 -6.27 -32.34
N ALA A 234 -12.32 -6.94 -33.48
CA ALA A 234 -12.25 -6.29 -34.79
C ALA A 234 -13.00 -7.09 -35.86
N CYS A 235 -13.58 -6.40 -36.85
CA CYS A 235 -14.21 -7.06 -38.00
C CYS A 235 -13.15 -7.55 -39.00
N LYS A 236 -12.91 -8.88 -39.01
CA LYS A 236 -11.91 -9.55 -39.86
C LYS A 236 -12.62 -10.41 -40.93
N LEU A 237 -12.01 -10.58 -42.11
CA LEU A 237 -12.50 -11.56 -43.08
C LEU A 237 -12.30 -12.99 -42.52
N PRO A 238 -13.16 -13.97 -42.83
CA PRO A 238 -12.98 -15.36 -42.45
C PRO A 238 -11.65 -15.84 -42.99
N THR A 239 -10.93 -16.53 -42.11
CA THR A 239 -9.55 -17.00 -42.22
C THR A 239 -9.06 -17.22 -43.65
N ILE A 240 -8.18 -16.33 -44.08
CA ILE A 240 -7.37 -16.46 -45.29
C ILE A 240 -6.34 -17.57 -45.01
N SER A 241 -6.15 -18.49 -45.95
CA SER A 241 -5.10 -19.50 -45.85
C SER A 241 -3.73 -18.82 -45.90
N CYS A 242 -2.87 -19.15 -44.93
CA CYS A 242 -1.51 -18.61 -44.84
C CYS A 242 -0.45 -19.69 -45.09
N THR A 243 0.76 -19.26 -45.42
CA THR A 243 2.00 -20.04 -45.41
C THR A 243 3.04 -19.29 -44.57
N PRO A 244 4.10 -19.97 -44.07
CA PRO A 244 5.17 -19.30 -43.33
C PRO A 244 5.85 -18.14 -44.09
N GLU A 245 5.78 -18.15 -45.42
CA GLU A 245 6.42 -17.16 -46.30
C GLU A 245 5.56 -15.91 -46.51
N ASN A 246 4.24 -16.00 -46.31
CA ASN A 246 3.30 -14.91 -46.59
C ASN A 246 2.53 -14.42 -45.34
N VAL A 247 2.94 -14.82 -44.13
CA VAL A 247 2.24 -14.48 -42.87
C VAL A 247 1.95 -12.98 -42.76
N THR A 248 2.91 -12.13 -43.13
CA THR A 248 2.72 -10.68 -43.05
C THR A 248 1.65 -10.16 -44.00
N GLU A 249 1.52 -10.78 -45.17
CA GLU A 249 0.57 -10.37 -46.22
C GLU A 249 -0.81 -11.00 -46.00
N ALA A 250 -0.86 -12.25 -45.51
CA ALA A 250 -2.08 -13.02 -45.28
C ALA A 250 -2.71 -12.75 -43.90
N CYS A 251 -1.90 -12.63 -42.85
CA CYS A 251 -2.33 -12.47 -41.47
C CYS A 251 -2.15 -11.04 -40.93
N GLY A 252 -1.20 -10.27 -41.49
CA GLY A 252 -0.85 -8.93 -41.05
C GLY A 252 0.49 -8.85 -40.31
N VAL A 253 0.86 -7.64 -39.89
CA VAL A 253 2.07 -7.39 -39.07
C VAL A 253 1.73 -7.43 -37.59
N SER A 254 2.54 -8.15 -36.81
CA SER A 254 2.54 -8.05 -35.36
C SER A 254 2.84 -6.64 -34.89
N LYS A 255 2.10 -6.19 -33.88
CA LYS A 255 2.16 -4.80 -33.41
C LYS A 255 1.83 -4.71 -31.93
N LEU A 256 2.29 -3.63 -31.31
CA LEU A 256 1.83 -3.23 -29.99
C LEU A 256 0.35 -2.83 -30.06
N ILE A 257 -0.43 -3.29 -29.10
CA ILE A 257 -1.85 -3.00 -28.94
C ILE A 257 -2.14 -2.52 -27.52
N GLY A 258 -3.25 -1.79 -27.34
CA GLY A 258 -3.63 -1.23 -26.04
C GLY A 258 -2.76 -0.04 -25.60
N ILE A 259 -2.92 0.37 -24.34
CA ILE A 259 -2.10 1.41 -23.69
C ILE A 259 -1.04 0.67 -22.85
N PRO A 260 0.20 1.19 -22.76
CA PRO A 260 1.15 0.72 -21.77
C PRO A 260 0.54 0.65 -20.37
N LYS A 261 0.91 -0.37 -19.59
CA LYS A 261 0.48 -0.59 -18.20
C LYS A 261 1.66 -1.04 -17.34
N CYS A 262 1.56 -0.87 -16.03
CA CYS A 262 2.53 -1.45 -15.12
C CYS A 262 2.39 -2.98 -15.07
N SER A 263 3.52 -3.68 -15.00
CA SER A 263 3.54 -5.12 -14.77
C SER A 263 2.87 -5.47 -13.44
N SER A 264 2.22 -6.63 -13.34
CA SER A 264 1.58 -7.10 -12.11
C SER A 264 2.56 -7.54 -11.02
N ASP A 265 3.87 -7.39 -11.26
CA ASP A 265 4.90 -7.57 -10.22
C ASP A 265 4.69 -6.54 -9.10
N ASN A 266 5.09 -6.87 -7.87
CA ASN A 266 4.95 -6.01 -6.71
C ASN A 266 6.27 -5.90 -5.93
N PRO A 267 6.95 -4.73 -5.95
CA PRO A 267 6.57 -3.53 -6.69
C PRO A 267 6.65 -3.73 -8.21
N SER A 268 5.82 -3.00 -8.97
CA SER A 268 5.84 -3.08 -10.43
C SER A 268 7.13 -2.47 -10.98
N THR A 269 8.09 -3.29 -11.41
CA THR A 269 9.39 -2.82 -11.91
C THR A 269 9.44 -2.67 -13.43
N ARG A 270 8.33 -2.88 -14.14
CA ARG A 270 8.30 -2.88 -15.61
C ARG A 270 7.06 -2.18 -16.14
N ILE A 271 7.24 -1.39 -17.20
CA ILE A 271 6.15 -0.92 -18.06
C ILE A 271 6.01 -1.97 -19.17
N ILE A 272 4.84 -2.59 -19.26
CA ILE A 272 4.51 -3.60 -20.27
C ILE A 272 3.41 -3.08 -21.19
N GLN A 273 3.37 -3.59 -22.41
CA GLN A 273 2.25 -3.36 -23.32
C GLN A 273 1.92 -4.67 -24.02
N ASP A 274 0.64 -4.86 -24.32
CA ASP A 274 0.20 -6.06 -25.02
C ASP A 274 0.70 -6.01 -26.48
N PHE A 275 1.18 -7.14 -26.96
CA PHE A 275 1.79 -7.35 -28.26
C PHE A 275 0.99 -8.43 -28.98
N ASP A 276 0.34 -8.01 -30.05
CA ASP A 276 -0.43 -8.87 -30.93
C ASP A 276 0.53 -9.66 -31.84
N GLN A 277 0.73 -10.93 -31.50
CA GLN A 277 1.59 -11.84 -32.23
C GLN A 277 0.75 -12.69 -33.19
N LEU A 278 0.96 -12.48 -34.49
CA LEU A 278 0.29 -13.18 -35.57
C LEU A 278 1.23 -14.27 -36.10
N SER A 279 0.75 -15.50 -36.15
CA SER A 279 1.50 -16.64 -36.65
C SER A 279 0.65 -17.51 -37.57
N CYS A 280 1.29 -18.29 -38.44
CA CYS A 280 0.59 -19.23 -39.32
C CYS A 280 0.79 -20.65 -38.81
N VAL A 281 -0.28 -21.25 -38.28
CA VAL A 281 -0.28 -22.60 -37.72
C VAL A 281 -1.28 -23.43 -38.53
N ASN A 282 -0.83 -24.53 -39.12
CA ASN A 282 -1.66 -25.41 -39.97
C ASN A 282 -2.39 -24.67 -41.12
N ASN A 283 -1.73 -23.70 -41.75
CA ASN A 283 -2.27 -22.83 -42.80
C ASN A 283 -3.42 -21.90 -42.35
N ILE A 284 -3.60 -21.71 -41.04
CA ILE A 284 -4.57 -20.80 -40.45
C ILE A 284 -3.80 -19.71 -39.69
N CYS A 285 -4.20 -18.45 -39.88
CA CYS A 285 -3.67 -17.35 -39.10
C CYS A 285 -4.16 -17.48 -37.65
N GLU A 286 -3.24 -17.70 -36.73
CA GLU A 286 -3.49 -17.68 -35.29
C GLU A 286 -3.00 -16.35 -34.71
N GLU A 287 -3.84 -15.76 -33.86
CA GLU A 287 -3.57 -14.54 -33.13
C GLU A 287 -3.31 -14.90 -31.68
N SER A 288 -2.21 -14.41 -31.12
CA SER A 288 -1.87 -14.61 -29.72
C SER A 288 -1.46 -13.29 -29.11
N ILE A 289 -1.98 -12.99 -27.93
CA ILE A 289 -1.64 -11.77 -27.20
C ILE A 289 -0.57 -12.15 -26.17
N THR A 290 0.59 -11.54 -26.29
CA THR A 290 1.68 -11.64 -25.32
C THR A 290 1.93 -10.27 -24.73
N SER A 291 2.45 -10.16 -23.51
CA SER A 291 2.88 -8.86 -22.98
C SER A 291 4.37 -8.70 -23.23
N THR A 292 4.77 -7.56 -23.82
CA THR A 292 6.18 -7.21 -24.02
C THR A 292 6.59 -6.09 -23.08
N THR A 293 7.84 -6.10 -22.63
CA THR A 293 8.39 -5.04 -21.77
C THR A 293 8.82 -3.87 -22.65
N LEU A 294 8.29 -2.68 -22.36
CA LEU A 294 8.68 -1.43 -23.01
C LEU A 294 9.83 -0.75 -22.26
N GLU A 295 9.78 -0.75 -20.93
CA GLU A 295 10.76 -0.11 -20.06
C GLU A 295 10.92 -0.89 -18.75
N GLU A 296 12.15 -1.01 -18.26
CA GLU A 296 12.45 -1.50 -16.92
C GLU A 296 12.71 -0.32 -15.97
N CYS A 297 11.95 -0.25 -14.87
CA CYS A 297 12.17 0.71 -13.80
C CYS A 297 13.37 0.28 -12.95
N ILE A 298 14.51 0.95 -13.17
CA ILE A 298 15.75 0.67 -12.44
C ILE A 298 15.58 1.14 -10.98
N SER A 299 15.84 0.24 -10.02
CA SER A 299 15.77 0.51 -8.58
C SER A 299 16.48 1.82 -8.21
N PRO A 300 15.86 2.70 -7.41
CA PRO A 300 14.65 2.48 -6.59
C PRO A 300 13.32 2.83 -7.28
N LYS A 301 13.29 2.98 -8.61
CA LYS A 301 12.06 3.38 -9.31
C LYS A 301 11.04 2.25 -9.37
N VAL A 302 9.78 2.63 -9.25
CA VAL A 302 8.62 1.75 -9.46
C VAL A 302 7.73 2.34 -10.55
N CYS A 303 6.98 1.48 -11.23
CA CYS A 303 5.98 1.89 -12.19
C CYS A 303 4.69 2.29 -11.45
N SER A 304 4.16 3.48 -11.72
CA SER A 304 2.77 3.84 -11.38
C SER A 304 2.09 4.47 -12.57
N ALA A 305 0.77 4.26 -12.66
CA ALA A 305 -0.10 4.93 -13.62
C ALA A 305 -0.59 6.28 -13.08
N ASN A 306 0.32 7.15 -12.65
CA ASN A 306 -0.04 8.50 -12.25
C ASN A 306 -0.54 9.24 -13.51
N GLN A 307 -1.78 9.74 -13.48
CA GLN A 307 -2.41 10.49 -14.58
C GLN A 307 -2.69 9.71 -15.89
N GLY A 308 -2.77 8.38 -15.84
CA GLY A 308 -3.27 7.57 -16.96
C GLY A 308 -2.23 7.15 -18.01
N SER A 309 -0.96 7.50 -17.83
CA SER A 309 0.16 6.81 -18.48
C SER A 309 1.09 6.20 -17.44
N PRO A 310 1.54 4.95 -17.59
CA PRO A 310 2.54 4.39 -16.68
C PRO A 310 3.87 5.12 -16.86
N GLU A 311 4.50 5.47 -15.74
CA GLU A 311 5.84 6.04 -15.70
C GLU A 311 6.65 5.42 -14.58
N CYS A 312 7.96 5.29 -14.79
CA CYS A 312 8.90 4.88 -13.75
C CYS A 312 9.28 6.11 -12.91
N PHE A 313 8.87 6.12 -11.64
CA PHE A 313 9.17 7.20 -10.69
C PHE A 313 9.76 6.62 -9.41
N THR A 314 10.51 7.43 -8.68
CA THR A 314 10.96 7.05 -7.34
C THR A 314 9.82 7.36 -6.38
N PRO A 315 9.26 6.37 -5.67
CA PRO A 315 8.24 6.65 -4.66
C PRO A 315 8.85 7.55 -3.58
N LEU A 316 8.07 8.52 -3.11
CA LEU A 316 8.46 9.33 -1.97
C LEU A 316 8.53 8.40 -0.75
N GLU A 317 9.65 8.43 -0.03
CA GLU A 317 9.78 7.70 1.24
C GLU A 317 8.78 8.23 2.28
N CYS A 318 8.42 9.51 2.18
CA CYS A 318 7.53 10.17 3.10
C CYS A 318 6.68 11.24 2.41
N THR A 319 5.52 11.51 2.99
CA THR A 319 4.68 12.67 2.63
C THR A 319 4.55 13.66 3.79
N THR A 320 4.70 13.15 5.01
CA THR A 320 4.67 13.92 6.25
C THR A 320 5.80 13.46 7.15
N ASN A 321 6.16 14.26 8.16
CA ASN A 321 7.18 13.87 9.13
C ASN A 321 6.80 12.59 9.90
N GLU A 322 5.51 12.26 10.03
CA GLU A 322 5.06 11.04 10.70
C GLU A 322 5.43 9.75 9.95
N ASP A 323 5.75 9.85 8.65
CA ASP A 323 6.15 8.71 7.84
C ASP A 323 7.64 8.33 8.07
N CYS A 324 8.41 9.22 8.71
CA CYS A 324 9.84 9.05 8.91
C CYS A 324 10.19 8.37 10.25
N PRO A 325 11.33 7.64 10.31
CA PRO A 325 11.88 7.14 11.56
C PRO A 325 12.13 8.24 12.60
N LEU A 326 12.25 7.83 13.87
CA LEU A 326 12.54 8.74 14.96
C LEU A 326 13.87 9.49 14.73
N GLY A 327 13.81 10.83 14.75
CA GLY A 327 14.98 11.71 14.51
C GLY A 327 15.16 12.15 13.05
N GLU A 328 14.27 11.73 12.15
CA GLU A 328 14.26 12.17 10.75
C GLU A 328 13.03 13.03 10.45
N VAL A 329 13.14 13.89 9.44
CA VAL A 329 12.05 14.71 8.93
C VAL A 329 11.87 14.50 7.44
N CYS A 330 10.61 14.61 7.02
CA CYS A 330 10.27 14.48 5.62
C CYS A 330 10.62 15.77 4.89
N LYS A 331 11.62 15.69 4.01
CA LYS A 331 12.07 16.82 3.21
C LYS A 331 12.14 16.43 1.76
N ASP A 332 11.35 17.13 0.94
CA ASP A 332 11.22 16.88 -0.50
C ASP A 332 10.90 15.40 -0.82
N GLY A 333 10.15 14.74 0.08
CA GLY A 333 9.72 13.36 -0.07
C GLY A 333 10.71 12.29 0.39
N ASN A 334 11.84 12.67 0.96
CA ASN A 334 12.81 11.75 1.56
C ASN A 334 12.90 11.96 3.06
N CYS A 335 13.12 10.89 3.81
CA CYS A 335 13.40 11.00 5.23
C CYS A 335 14.86 11.40 5.41
N THR A 336 15.08 12.53 6.04
CA THR A 336 16.41 13.09 6.27
C THR A 336 16.61 13.34 7.74
N THR A 337 17.75 12.92 8.29
CA THR A 337 18.11 13.24 9.68
C THR A 337 18.12 14.75 9.87
N GLU A 338 17.33 15.24 10.82
CA GLU A 338 17.38 16.65 11.18
C GLU A 338 18.62 16.88 12.05
N GLU A 339 19.44 17.87 11.72
CA GLU A 339 20.60 18.22 12.54
C GLU A 339 20.26 19.35 13.52
N VAL A 340 20.83 19.27 14.73
CA VAL A 340 20.77 20.35 15.71
C VAL A 340 21.35 21.63 15.10
N ILE A 341 20.52 22.67 14.97
CA ILE A 341 20.96 23.96 14.39
C ILE A 341 21.93 24.67 15.31
N LEU A 342 21.64 24.64 16.61
CA LEU A 342 22.44 25.28 17.65
C LEU A 342 22.22 24.55 18.97
N ASN A 343 23.29 24.31 19.72
CA ASN A 343 23.20 23.86 21.10
C ASN A 343 24.01 24.76 22.03
N GLY A 344 23.70 24.70 23.31
CA GLY A 344 24.38 25.52 24.30
C GLY A 344 23.94 25.25 25.72
N THR A 345 24.24 26.20 26.60
CA THR A 345 23.84 26.15 28.01
C THR A 345 23.23 27.49 28.40
N ILE A 346 22.11 27.45 29.11
CA ILE A 346 21.40 28.63 29.58
C ILE A 346 22.25 29.37 30.60
N SER A 347 22.50 30.66 30.36
CA SER A 347 23.22 31.54 31.30
C SER A 347 22.26 32.03 32.38
N SER A 348 21.15 32.64 31.99
CA SER A 348 20.12 33.17 32.88
C SER A 348 18.72 33.05 32.29
N ILE A 349 17.71 33.16 33.16
CA ILE A 349 16.29 33.03 32.81
C ILE A 349 15.49 34.21 33.37
N TRP A 350 14.43 34.63 32.67
CA TRP A 350 13.52 35.68 33.11
C TRP A 350 12.07 35.42 32.67
N PRO A 351 11.06 35.93 33.40
CA PRO A 351 11.15 36.29 34.80
C PRO A 351 11.70 35.11 35.62
N PHE A 352 12.38 35.42 36.74
CA PHE A 352 12.85 34.38 37.65
C PHE A 352 11.67 33.46 38.02
N SER A 353 11.96 32.16 38.16
CA SER A 353 11.01 31.06 38.38
C SER A 353 10.03 30.69 37.26
N LEU A 354 9.87 31.51 36.21
CA LEU A 354 8.95 31.20 35.11
C LEU A 354 9.67 30.72 33.85
N GLY A 355 10.87 31.25 33.58
CA GLY A 355 11.68 30.83 32.44
C GLY A 355 11.07 31.12 31.07
N GLU A 356 10.21 32.13 30.95
CA GLU A 356 9.64 32.55 29.64
C GLU A 356 10.73 33.00 28.65
N TYR A 357 11.80 33.60 29.18
CA TYR A 357 12.97 34.07 28.45
C TYR A 357 14.23 33.42 29.00
N PHE A 358 15.22 33.24 28.14
CA PHE A 358 16.57 32.88 28.56
C PHE A 358 17.62 33.49 27.64
N ASP A 359 18.84 33.64 28.14
CA ASP A 359 20.01 34.02 27.35
C ASP A 359 21.10 32.95 27.43
N SER A 360 22.02 33.01 26.47
CA SER A 360 23.18 32.13 26.45
C SER A 360 24.30 32.76 25.63
N PRO A 361 25.56 32.59 26.03
CA PRO A 361 26.71 32.99 25.22
C PRO A 361 26.85 32.17 23.94
N ALA A 362 26.19 31.00 23.85
CA ALA A 362 26.13 30.20 22.63
C ALA A 362 25.18 30.80 21.58
N LEU A 363 24.23 31.66 22.00
CA LEU A 363 23.34 32.33 21.07
C LEU A 363 24.11 33.42 20.31
N PRO A 364 23.97 33.48 18.98
CA PRO A 364 24.62 34.50 18.19
C PRO A 364 24.42 35.96 18.62
N ASN A 365 25.51 36.71 18.73
CA ASN A 365 25.52 38.09 19.25
C ASN A 365 25.43 39.20 18.19
N SER A 366 25.35 38.89 16.89
CA SER A 366 25.31 39.90 15.83
C SER A 366 24.28 39.57 14.76
N SER A 367 23.63 40.57 14.16
CA SER A 367 22.64 40.36 13.10
C SER A 367 23.23 40.10 11.72
N THR A 368 24.56 40.12 11.55
CA THR A 368 25.19 40.10 10.23
C THR A 368 25.41 38.66 9.78
N GLY A 369 24.58 38.18 8.84
CA GLY A 369 24.75 36.87 8.19
C GLY A 369 24.14 35.67 8.93
N GLN A 370 23.22 35.88 9.88
CA GLN A 370 22.69 34.80 10.71
C GLN A 370 21.23 34.43 10.47
N ARG A 371 20.99 33.12 10.60
CA ARG A 371 19.70 32.45 10.49
C ARG A 371 18.78 33.01 11.59
N SER A 372 17.56 33.40 11.21
CA SER A 372 16.54 33.76 12.20
C SER A 372 16.11 32.49 12.95
N TYR A 373 16.23 32.49 14.28
CA TYR A 373 15.71 31.41 15.12
C TYR A 373 14.21 31.57 15.42
N LEU A 374 13.57 32.60 14.86
CA LEU A 374 12.13 32.83 15.01
C LEU A 374 11.35 31.67 14.40
N ASN A 375 10.33 31.20 15.12
CA ASN A 375 9.49 30.05 14.76
C ASN A 375 10.18 28.69 14.75
N LEU A 376 11.45 28.62 15.13
CA LEU A 376 12.13 27.36 15.36
C LEU A 376 11.73 26.76 16.71
N TYR A 377 12.19 25.55 16.95
CA TYR A 377 11.82 24.75 18.11
C TYR A 377 13.03 24.51 19.01
N ILE A 378 12.80 24.37 20.31
CA ILE A 378 13.87 24.21 21.30
C ILE A 378 13.49 23.19 22.36
N ILE A 379 14.44 22.33 22.69
CA ILE A 379 14.36 21.36 23.79
C ILE A 379 15.50 21.58 24.78
N PHE A 380 15.33 21.07 26.01
CA PHE A 380 16.28 21.24 27.10
C PHE A 380 16.74 19.88 27.66
N PRO A 381 17.66 19.18 26.97
CA PRO A 381 18.05 17.82 27.32
C PRO A 381 18.62 17.71 28.74
N GLY A 382 18.12 16.73 29.49
CA GLY A 382 18.53 16.48 30.88
C GLY A 382 17.99 17.50 31.90
N SER A 383 17.11 18.41 31.49
CA SER A 383 16.34 19.26 32.41
C SER A 383 14.99 18.61 32.76
N ASN A 384 14.19 19.26 33.61
CA ASN A 384 12.81 18.84 33.86
C ASN A 384 11.83 19.32 32.77
N GLU A 385 12.26 20.27 31.92
CA GLU A 385 11.46 20.76 30.80
C GLU A 385 11.64 19.80 29.62
N VAL A 386 10.71 18.85 29.50
CA VAL A 386 10.70 17.82 28.44
C VAL A 386 9.90 18.23 27.20
N ARG A 387 9.18 19.35 27.25
CA ARG A 387 8.37 19.79 26.12
C ARG A 387 9.27 20.42 25.06
N CYS A 388 8.96 20.15 23.80
CA CYS A 388 9.49 20.94 22.71
C CYS A 388 8.76 22.30 22.64
N LEU A 389 9.49 23.38 22.86
CA LEU A 389 8.94 24.74 22.92
C LEU A 389 9.23 25.51 21.63
N LYS A 390 8.38 26.47 21.28
CA LYS A 390 8.56 27.29 20.08
C LYS A 390 9.19 28.64 20.43
N ILE A 391 10.15 29.09 19.62
CA ILE A 391 10.79 30.39 19.77
C ILE A 391 9.88 31.47 19.16
N LEU A 392 9.30 32.32 20.01
CA LEU A 392 8.45 33.44 19.61
C LEU A 392 9.23 34.73 19.36
N LYS A 393 10.41 34.86 19.96
CA LYS A 393 11.24 36.04 19.80
C LYS A 393 12.71 35.69 19.97
N TYR A 394 13.54 36.33 19.16
CA TYR A 394 14.99 36.29 19.26
C TYR A 394 15.50 37.72 19.21
N VAL A 395 16.31 38.13 20.19
CA VAL A 395 16.81 39.51 20.29
C VAL A 395 18.31 39.50 20.47
N TYR A 396 18.99 40.18 19.55
CA TYR A 396 20.44 40.40 19.61
C TYR A 396 20.80 41.34 20.78
N PRO A 397 21.98 41.16 21.40
CA PRO A 397 22.45 42.06 22.43
C PRO A 397 22.57 43.47 21.88
N ASN A 398 22.28 44.45 22.74
CA ASN A 398 22.58 45.86 22.50
C ASN A 398 23.70 46.30 23.45
N SER A 399 24.03 47.59 23.53
CA SER A 399 25.09 48.10 24.41
C SER A 399 24.88 47.84 25.92
N THR A 400 23.72 47.29 26.32
CA THR A 400 23.37 47.00 27.73
C THR A 400 23.24 45.51 28.03
N LEU A 401 23.30 44.64 27.02
CA LEU A 401 23.14 43.19 27.19
C LEU A 401 24.39 42.48 26.66
N ASP A 402 24.93 41.55 27.45
CA ASP A 402 26.13 40.80 27.05
C ASP A 402 25.80 39.63 26.10
N ASN A 403 24.57 39.11 26.16
CA ASN A 403 24.11 37.95 25.37
C ASN A 403 22.81 38.24 24.60
N SER A 404 22.60 37.47 23.52
CA SER A 404 21.30 37.35 22.89
C SER A 404 20.34 36.60 23.80
N TYR A 405 19.05 36.95 23.71
CA TYR A 405 18.00 36.24 24.45
C TYR A 405 16.87 35.78 23.54
N VAL A 406 16.20 34.73 24.01
CA VAL A 406 15.10 34.04 23.36
C VAL A 406 13.85 34.18 24.23
N GLN A 407 12.68 34.32 23.61
CA GLN A 407 11.37 34.17 24.26
C GLN A 407 10.69 32.90 23.75
N LEU A 408 10.18 32.10 24.68
CA LEU A 408 9.48 30.85 24.42
C LEU A 408 7.97 31.06 24.30
N ASP A 409 7.25 30.10 23.70
CA ASP A 409 5.80 30.17 23.51
C ASP A 409 4.99 29.87 24.77
N LYS A 410 5.65 29.41 25.84
CA LYS A 410 5.05 29.17 27.15
C LYS A 410 5.52 30.23 28.14
N LYS A 411 4.56 30.73 28.91
CA LYS A 411 4.81 31.70 30.00
C LYS A 411 5.48 31.06 31.22
N GLU A 412 5.28 29.76 31.40
CA GLU A 412 5.83 28.98 32.52
C GLU A 412 6.51 27.73 31.98
N THR A 413 7.78 27.59 32.32
CA THR A 413 8.68 26.50 31.91
C THR A 413 9.50 26.04 33.10
N GLU A 414 10.06 24.84 33.00
CA GLU A 414 10.88 24.26 34.06
C GLU A 414 12.39 24.46 33.85
N ILE A 415 12.77 25.36 32.93
CA ILE A 415 14.18 25.62 32.59
C ILE A 415 14.88 26.39 33.72
N LYS A 416 16.18 26.15 33.86
CA LYS A 416 17.06 26.78 34.86
C LYS A 416 18.40 27.16 34.23
N SER A 417 19.08 28.16 34.83
CA SER A 417 20.48 28.43 34.54
C SER A 417 21.32 27.15 34.68
N GLY A 418 22.20 26.91 33.71
CA GLY A 418 22.99 25.68 33.59
C GLY A 418 22.31 24.54 32.83
N ASN A 419 21.03 24.63 32.45
CA ASN A 419 20.42 23.63 31.57
C ASN A 419 21.01 23.71 30.16
N LYS A 420 21.19 22.54 29.53
CA LYS A 420 21.53 22.47 28.11
C LYS A 420 20.30 22.79 27.28
N PHE A 421 20.50 23.32 26.08
CA PHE A 421 19.44 23.50 25.10
C PHE A 421 19.91 23.10 23.71
N GLU A 422 18.96 22.71 22.86
CA GLU A 422 19.15 22.39 21.44
C GLU A 422 18.03 23.00 20.62
N ILE A 423 18.36 23.70 19.53
CA ILE A 423 17.43 24.34 18.61
C ILE A 423 17.30 23.51 17.34
N TRP A 424 16.06 23.29 16.92
CA TRP A 424 15.63 22.44 15.81
C TRP A 424 14.77 23.24 14.82
N GLU A 425 14.79 22.86 13.55
CA GLU A 425 13.97 23.45 12.50
C GLU A 425 12.49 23.09 12.69
N THR A 426 12.20 21.84 13.09
CA THR A 426 10.84 21.32 13.23
C THR A 426 10.50 20.88 14.66
N ALA A 427 9.20 20.90 14.99
CA ALA A 427 8.70 20.36 16.25
C ALA A 427 8.92 18.84 16.35
N TYR A 428 8.90 18.15 15.19
CA TYR A 428 8.91 16.71 15.12
C TYR A 428 10.22 16.14 15.66
N ALA A 429 11.37 16.57 15.11
CA ALA A 429 12.67 16.12 15.62
C ALA A 429 12.89 16.53 17.09
N CYS A 430 12.41 17.70 17.47
CA CYS A 430 12.52 18.23 18.82
C CYS A 430 11.72 17.45 19.88
N THR A 431 10.68 16.69 19.50
CA THR A 431 9.87 15.89 20.44
C THR A 431 10.34 14.44 20.64
N LEU A 432 11.30 13.97 19.84
CA LEU A 432 11.67 12.55 19.76
C LEU A 432 12.98 12.20 20.48
N ILE A 433 13.46 13.10 21.34
CA ILE A 433 14.68 13.01 22.16
C ILE A 433 14.27 13.01 23.62
#